data_AF-A0A1B6EIS8-F1
#
_entry.id   AF-A0A1B6EIS8-F1
#
_cell.length_a   1.000
_cell.length_b   1.000
_cell.length_c   1.000
_cell.angle_alpha   90.00
_cell.angle_beta   90.00
_cell.angle_gamma   90.00
#
_symmetry.space_group_name_H-M   'P 1'
#
loop_
_entity.id
_entity.type
_entity.pdbx_description
1 polymer ?
#
loop_
_entity_poly.entity_id
_entity_poly.type
_entity_poly.pdbx_seq_one_letter_code
_entity_poly.pdbx_strand_id
1 'polypeptide(L)'
;METLPEEVVEMIALFLSKRDLKVCCATSHTWRDIFSQDVIWKRYCNRTLAKCLSAAESRVEPKFVLSEEEHLKNLSPLGECRQAYLKEQLLWSHWRNGNYMMEKLTIKS
;
A
#
# COMPACT_ATOMS: atom_id res chain seq x y z
N MET A 1 -17.80 13.58 3.48
CA MET A 1 -17.09 12.40 4.03
C MET A 1 -16.86 12.55 5.53
N GLU A 2 -16.35 13.67 6.01
CA GLU A 2 -15.94 13.86 7.42
C GLU A 2 -17.11 13.88 8.44
N THR A 3 -18.32 14.13 7.97
CA THR A 3 -19.55 14.12 8.78
C THR A 3 -20.37 12.83 8.64
N LEU A 4 -19.93 11.91 7.78
CA LEU A 4 -20.63 10.65 7.57
C LEU A 4 -20.20 9.63 8.63
N PRO A 5 -21.12 8.77 9.10
CA PRO A 5 -20.74 7.60 9.88
C PRO A 5 -19.75 6.71 9.11
N GLU A 6 -18.86 6.06 9.84
CA GLU A 6 -17.80 5.20 9.28
C GLU A 6 -18.38 4.12 8.37
N GLU A 7 -19.52 3.52 8.76
CA GLU A 7 -20.20 2.48 7.99
C GLU A 7 -20.67 2.99 6.62
N VAL A 8 -21.13 4.24 6.55
CA VAL A 8 -21.56 4.87 5.29
C VAL A 8 -20.35 5.13 4.39
N VAL A 9 -19.22 5.53 4.98
CA VAL A 9 -17.97 5.69 4.24
C VAL A 9 -17.50 4.35 3.68
N GLU A 10 -17.53 3.28 4.47
CA GLU A 10 -17.20 1.94 4.02
C GLU A 10 -18.08 1.51 2.85
N MET A 11 -19.40 1.75 2.94
CA MET A 11 -20.34 1.46 1.85
C MET A 11 -20.00 2.23 0.56
N ILE A 12 -19.67 3.52 0.65
CA ILE A 12 -19.21 4.30 -0.51
C ILE A 12 -17.92 3.70 -1.06
N ALA A 13 -16.99 3.37 -0.17
CA ALA A 13 -15.70 2.83 -0.54
C ALA A 13 -15.81 1.48 -1.27
N LEU A 14 -16.89 0.71 -1.12
CA LEU A 14 -17.16 -0.51 -1.89
C LEU A 14 -17.38 -0.26 -3.39
N PHE A 15 -17.76 0.95 -3.81
CA PHE A 15 -17.97 1.27 -5.22
C PHE A 15 -16.74 1.91 -5.88
N LEU A 16 -15.73 2.28 -5.09
CA LEU A 16 -14.52 2.92 -5.59
C LEU A 16 -13.52 1.88 -6.09
N SER A 17 -12.80 2.17 -7.17
CA SER A 17 -11.68 1.36 -7.61
C SER A 17 -10.43 1.64 -6.76
N LYS A 18 -9.37 0.79 -6.90
CA LYS A 18 -8.06 1.07 -6.28
C LYS A 18 -7.50 2.45 -6.71
N ARG A 19 -7.81 2.90 -7.93
CA ARG A 19 -7.38 4.20 -8.46
C ARG A 19 -8.12 5.34 -7.76
N ASP A 20 -9.43 5.22 -7.63
CA ASP A 20 -10.26 6.25 -6.99
C ASP A 20 -9.88 6.39 -5.52
N LEU A 21 -9.69 5.28 -4.81
CA LEU A 21 -9.22 5.29 -3.42
C LEU A 21 -7.87 6.02 -3.27
N LYS A 22 -6.94 5.87 -4.23
CA LYS A 22 -5.68 6.63 -4.21
C LYS A 22 -5.91 8.13 -4.32
N VAL A 23 -6.85 8.56 -5.17
CA VAL A 23 -7.20 9.97 -5.34
C VAL A 23 -7.85 10.51 -4.07
N CYS A 24 -8.77 9.74 -3.47
CA CYS A 24 -9.35 10.06 -2.17
C CYS A 24 -8.28 10.25 -1.08
N CYS A 25 -7.32 9.33 -0.97
CA CYS A 25 -6.21 9.48 -0.02
C CYS A 25 -5.32 10.71 -0.27
N ALA A 26 -5.26 11.23 -1.50
CA ALA A 26 -4.47 12.39 -1.85
C ALA A 26 -5.22 13.73 -1.70
N THR A 27 -6.51 13.69 -1.32
CA THR A 27 -7.38 14.87 -1.29
C THR A 27 -7.10 15.75 -0.07
N SER A 28 -7.01 15.17 1.13
CA SER A 28 -6.68 15.88 2.37
C SER A 28 -6.14 14.91 3.43
N HIS A 29 -5.55 15.42 4.51
CA HIS A 29 -5.09 14.59 5.64
C HIS A 29 -6.24 13.77 6.25
N THR A 30 -7.41 14.39 6.46
CA THR A 30 -8.59 13.68 6.98
C THR A 30 -9.05 12.57 6.05
N TRP A 31 -9.10 12.83 4.74
CA TRP A 31 -9.49 11.82 3.77
C TRP A 31 -8.45 10.71 3.66
N ARG A 32 -7.16 11.04 3.75
CA ARG A 32 -6.10 10.04 3.83
C ARG A 32 -6.36 9.10 4.99
N ASP A 33 -6.66 9.62 6.17
CA ASP A 33 -6.84 8.81 7.37
C ASP A 33 -8.08 7.91 7.26
N ILE A 34 -9.20 8.47 6.77
CA ILE A 34 -10.42 7.70 6.50
C ILE A 34 -10.19 6.61 5.45
N PHE A 35 -9.68 6.97 4.26
CA PHE A 35 -9.57 6.05 3.13
C PHE A 35 -8.36 5.13 3.19
N SER A 36 -7.44 5.30 4.15
CA SER A 36 -6.28 4.39 4.34
C SER A 36 -6.54 3.27 5.33
N GLN A 37 -7.74 3.22 5.93
CA GLN A 37 -8.10 2.17 6.86
C GLN A 37 -8.14 0.78 6.21
N ASP A 38 -7.76 -0.24 6.97
CA ASP A 38 -7.68 -1.62 6.48
C ASP A 38 -9.03 -2.20 6.06
N VAL A 39 -10.13 -1.78 6.70
CA VAL A 39 -11.47 -2.24 6.33
C VAL A 39 -11.81 -1.94 4.86
N ILE A 40 -11.37 -0.77 4.35
CA ILE A 40 -11.55 -0.34 2.96
C ILE A 40 -10.63 -1.13 2.01
N TRP A 41 -9.39 -1.39 2.40
CA TRP A 41 -8.39 -2.03 1.55
C TRP A 41 -8.39 -3.56 1.62
N LYS A 42 -9.09 -4.17 2.58
CA LYS A 42 -9.13 -5.62 2.82
C LYS A 42 -9.49 -6.42 1.57
N ARG A 43 -10.45 -5.94 0.77
CA ARG A 43 -10.87 -6.57 -0.49
C ARG A 43 -9.84 -6.49 -1.62
N TYR A 44 -8.88 -5.58 -1.51
CA TYR A 44 -7.80 -5.37 -2.47
C TYR A 44 -6.47 -5.93 -2.02
N CYS A 45 -6.39 -6.42 -0.79
CA CYS A 45 -5.20 -6.98 -0.19
C CYS A 45 -5.16 -8.48 -0.36
N ASN A 46 -4.17 -8.96 -1.12
CA ASN A 46 -3.82 -10.38 -1.13
C ASN A 46 -2.96 -10.68 0.11
N ARG A 47 -3.54 -11.34 1.11
CA ARG A 47 -2.87 -11.66 2.39
C ARG A 47 -1.61 -12.51 2.22
N THR A 48 -1.60 -13.44 1.27
CA THR A 48 -0.44 -14.29 1.02
C THR A 48 0.70 -13.46 0.46
N LEU A 49 0.40 -12.63 -0.56
CA LEU A 49 1.39 -11.72 -1.14
C LEU A 49 1.88 -10.69 -0.11
N ALA A 50 0.98 -10.15 0.72
CA ALA A 50 1.34 -9.21 1.79
C ALA A 50 2.36 -9.80 2.76
N LYS A 51 2.17 -11.05 3.19
CA LYS A 51 3.12 -11.78 4.05
C LYS A 51 4.47 -11.99 3.38
N CYS A 52 4.49 -12.33 2.09
CA CYS A 52 5.73 -12.46 1.34
C CYS A 52 6.47 -11.11 1.24
N LEU A 53 5.75 -10.03 0.90
CA LEU A 53 6.30 -8.67 0.76
C LEU A 53 6.69 -8.03 2.09
N SER A 54 6.17 -8.50 3.22
CA SER A 54 6.62 -8.04 4.54
C SER A 54 7.94 -8.69 4.95
N ALA A 55 8.18 -9.95 4.54
CA ALA A 55 9.38 -10.69 4.87
C ALA A 55 10.55 -10.44 3.91
N ALA A 56 10.26 -10.08 2.66
CA ALA A 56 11.28 -9.84 1.65
C ALA A 56 11.86 -8.42 1.73
N GLU A 57 13.18 -8.30 1.81
CA GLU A 57 13.87 -7.02 1.65
C GLU A 57 14.17 -6.74 0.16
N SER A 58 13.86 -5.53 -0.31
CA SER A 58 14.20 -5.13 -1.68
C SER A 58 15.72 -4.92 -1.80
N ARG A 59 16.31 -5.47 -2.86
CA ARG A 59 17.71 -5.26 -3.24
C ARG A 59 17.90 -4.20 -4.33
N VAL A 60 16.81 -3.65 -4.85
CA VAL A 60 16.79 -2.63 -5.90
C VAL A 60 16.15 -1.34 -5.39
N GLU A 61 16.61 -0.21 -5.91
CA GLU A 61 16.10 1.12 -5.57
C GLU A 61 15.01 1.60 -6.53
N PRO A 62 14.02 2.40 -6.08
CA PRO A 62 13.78 2.75 -4.68
C PRO A 62 13.28 1.57 -3.83
N LYS A 63 13.73 1.50 -2.58
CA LYS A 63 13.12 0.65 -1.55
C LYS A 63 11.79 1.23 -1.06
N PHE A 64 10.90 0.36 -0.57
CA PHE A 64 9.68 0.82 0.09
C PHE A 64 10.04 1.39 1.47
N VAL A 65 9.74 2.65 1.70
CA VAL A 65 9.96 3.34 2.98
C VAL A 65 8.62 3.85 3.50
N LEU A 66 8.28 3.47 4.73
CA LEU A 66 7.26 4.16 5.50
C LEU A 66 7.96 5.39 6.07
N SER A 67 7.90 6.51 5.37
CA SER A 67 8.69 7.69 5.73
C SER A 67 8.36 8.16 7.15
N GLU A 68 9.40 8.31 7.99
CA GLU A 68 9.37 8.89 9.33
C GLU A 68 9.56 10.43 9.29
N GLU A 69 9.37 11.05 8.12
CA GLU A 69 9.55 12.49 7.97
C GLU A 69 8.63 13.29 8.88
N GLU A 70 9.12 14.42 9.38
CA GLU A 70 8.42 15.24 10.37
C GLU A 70 7.05 15.76 9.88
N HIS A 71 6.88 15.92 8.56
CA HIS A 71 5.62 16.29 7.93
C HIS A 71 4.56 15.17 8.00
N LEU A 72 5.01 13.91 8.15
CA LEU A 72 4.19 12.71 8.36
C LEU A 72 3.95 12.40 9.84
N LYS A 73 4.58 13.10 10.80
CA LYS A 73 4.31 12.91 12.24
C LYS A 73 2.85 13.19 12.62
N ASN A 74 2.16 14.04 11.85
CA ASN A 74 0.74 14.37 12.07
C ASN A 74 -0.22 13.45 11.31
N LEU A 75 0.30 12.45 10.60
CA LEU A 75 -0.49 11.55 9.78
C LEU A 75 -0.67 10.21 10.46
N SER A 76 -1.90 9.71 10.49
CA SER A 76 -2.19 8.39 11.05
C SER A 76 -1.36 7.29 10.37
N PRO A 77 -0.96 6.21 11.05
CA PRO A 77 -0.25 5.12 10.38
C PRO A 77 -1.11 4.51 9.26
N LEU A 78 -0.48 4.10 8.16
CA LEU A 78 -1.18 3.38 7.09
C LEU A 78 -1.57 1.98 7.58
N GLY A 79 -2.77 1.52 7.25
CA GLY A 79 -3.18 0.14 7.50
C GLY A 79 -2.29 -0.88 6.76
N GLU A 80 -2.16 -2.10 7.29
CA GLU A 80 -1.30 -3.15 6.75
C GLU A 80 -1.67 -3.50 5.30
N CYS A 81 -2.96 -3.54 4.99
CA CYS A 81 -3.47 -3.82 3.65
C CYS A 81 -3.07 -2.73 2.66
N ARG A 82 -3.10 -1.47 3.11
CA ARG A 82 -2.67 -0.34 2.29
C ARG A 82 -1.16 -0.37 2.04
N GLN A 83 -0.37 -0.67 3.07
CA GLN A 83 1.08 -0.80 2.93
C GLN A 83 1.45 -1.94 1.98
N ALA A 84 0.83 -3.11 2.12
CA ALA A 84 1.04 -4.26 1.26
C ALA A 84 0.71 -3.95 -0.21
N TYR A 85 -0.39 -3.24 -0.46
CA TYR A 85 -0.74 -2.78 -1.80
C TYR A 85 0.33 -1.84 -2.38
N LEU A 86 0.85 -0.89 -1.60
CA LEU A 86 1.89 0.02 -2.07
C LEU A 86 3.20 -0.72 -2.39
N LYS A 87 3.60 -1.68 -1.55
CA LYS A 87 4.74 -2.58 -1.81
C LYS A 87 4.55 -3.38 -3.10
N GLU A 88 3.35 -3.91 -3.31
CA GLU A 88 3.01 -4.64 -4.54
C GLU A 88 3.11 -3.73 -5.77
N GLN A 89 2.59 -2.49 -5.70
CA GLN A 89 2.71 -1.54 -6.81
C GLN A 89 4.16 -1.20 -7.14
N LEU A 90 5.01 -1.06 -6.12
CA LEU A 90 6.43 -0.81 -6.29
C LEU A 90 7.12 -2.00 -6.97
N LEU A 91 6.82 -3.22 -6.54
CA LEU A 91 7.30 -4.44 -7.19
C LEU A 91 6.92 -4.47 -8.68
N TRP A 92 5.66 -4.19 -9.00
CA TRP A 92 5.20 -4.17 -10.39
C TRP A 92 5.80 -3.02 -11.21
N SER A 93 6.13 -1.88 -10.59
CA SER A 93 6.87 -0.84 -11.30
C SER A 93 8.31 -1.26 -11.61
N HIS A 94 8.99 -1.88 -10.64
CA HIS A 94 10.34 -2.40 -10.83
C HIS A 94 10.39 -3.41 -11.96
N TRP A 95 9.48 -4.38 -11.93
CA TRP A 95 9.36 -5.40 -12.98
C TRP A 95 9.13 -4.80 -14.36
N ARG A 96 8.15 -3.89 -14.50
CA ARG A 96 7.82 -3.26 -15.79
C ARG A 96 8.94 -2.38 -16.35
N ASN A 97 9.74 -1.78 -15.47
CA ASN A 97 10.85 -0.92 -15.86
C ASN A 97 12.17 -1.68 -16.04
N GLY A 98 12.18 -3.02 -15.91
CA GLY A 98 13.39 -3.83 -16.00
C GLY A 98 14.36 -3.65 -14.82
N ASN A 99 13.88 -3.11 -13.70
CA ASN A 99 14.69 -2.87 -12.51
C ASN A 99 14.66 -4.09 -11.57
N TYR A 100 15.44 -5.12 -11.91
CA TYR A 100 15.55 -6.33 -11.12
C TYR A 100 16.99 -6.86 -11.15
N MET A 101 17.34 -7.65 -10.13
CA MET A 101 18.61 -8.37 -10.08
C MET A 101 18.35 -9.85 -10.32
N MET A 102 19.11 -10.45 -11.24
CA MET A 102 19.12 -11.91 -11.44
C MET A 102 20.26 -12.54 -10.63
N GLU A 103 19.93 -13.57 -9.87
CA GLU A 103 20.90 -14.35 -9.11
C GLU A 103 20.91 -15.80 -9.63
N LYS A 104 22.09 -16.33 -9.92
CA LYS A 104 22.23 -17.73 -10.35
C LYS A 104 22.32 -18.60 -9.11
N LEU A 105 21.30 -19.44 -8.90
CA LEU A 105 21.33 -20.46 -7.85
C LEU A 105 22.25 -21.61 -8.29
N THR A 106 23.45 -21.68 -7.72
CA THR A 106 24.32 -22.86 -7.88
C THR A 106 23.91 -23.91 -6.86
N ILE A 107 23.22 -24.95 -7.30
CA ILE A 107 22.99 -26.14 -6.48
C ILE A 107 24.32 -26.90 -6.43
N LYS A 108 24.98 -26.89 -5.27
CA LYS A 108 26.15 -27.75 -5.02
C LYS A 108 25.63 -29.17 -4.84
N SER A 109 26.02 -30.06 -5.76
CA SER A 109 25.85 -31.52 -5.68
C SER A 109 26.76 -32.12 -4.63
#